data_AF-A0A7H8UZB9-F1
#
_entry.id   AF-A0A7H8UZB9-F1
#
_cell.length_a   1.000
_cell.length_b   1.000
_cell.length_c   1.000
_cell.angle_alpha   90.00
_cell.angle_beta   90.00
_cell.angle_gamma   90.00
#
_symmetry.space_group_name_H-M   'P 1'
#
loop_
_entity.id
_entity.type
_entity.pdbx_description
1 polymer ?
#
loop_
_entity_poly.entity_id
_entity_poly.type
_entity_poly.pdbx_seq_one_letter_code
_entity_poly.pdbx_strand_id
1 'polypeptide(L)'
;MAKKKNRKKELRRQQKLAIKVISEEEAALTEALAHKPILVERRRIQNFDEQHTAIMQYADEYGDYPNIQEINYQLRTGTFDWHQDHALFREAMHTRNKQKRNKLLKQVLKLNPDYFAAEFHLFVSEVEDFDLPSFEKVLEFETLVLEKWKIKGYNNWNYFEARPVLTALMFLIEYYMTEKFYFKALELVNLYLSKRPERFPPNFVFCMLSLYHITGQELKVERFFREDLNKGKRDDTILIHAIISAFSQGKIEEASQLFAKLVEINDEAVEFFIEEDWQFKVIDIEEQECYCPNSVESLQASLYPLLDYLQENIILIEFLTKEAKKFRRKPVFSNHSSMLRNLSKITDWYSFMSEEKMKGIRMDLVRIFVENRIRTSSDFKKWTEKEVLALKGIGPVTVKKLKENGIKFKNEK
;
A
#
# COMPACT_ATOMS: atom_id res chain seq x y z
N MET A 1 -3.64 21.97 22.49
CA MET A 1 -3.30 23.06 21.54
C MET A 1 -3.15 22.49 20.13
N ALA A 2 -4.06 22.88 19.24
CA ALA A 2 -4.18 22.36 17.88
C ALA A 2 -2.98 22.74 16.99
N LYS A 3 -2.23 21.74 16.49
CA LYS A 3 -1.25 21.96 15.41
C LYS A 3 -1.96 21.80 14.05
N LYS A 4 -2.08 22.95 13.37
CA LYS A 4 -2.60 23.22 12.03
C LYS A 4 -2.28 22.14 10.98
N LYS A 5 -3.35 21.68 10.30
CA LYS A 5 -3.34 20.99 9.01
C LYS A 5 -2.41 21.67 8.00
N ASN A 6 -1.58 20.88 7.33
CA ASN A 6 -0.58 21.31 6.37
C ASN A 6 -1.24 21.69 5.02
N ARG A 7 -1.81 22.91 4.95
CA ARG A 7 -2.50 23.51 3.79
C ARG A 7 -1.71 23.44 2.46
N LYS A 8 -0.39 23.28 2.49
CA LYS A 8 0.46 23.17 1.29
C LYS A 8 0.40 21.80 0.60
N LYS A 9 0.15 20.72 1.36
CA LYS A 9 -0.02 19.35 0.82
C LYS A 9 -1.37 19.20 0.12
N GLU A 10 -2.40 19.89 0.63
CA GLU A 10 -3.72 19.99 0.02
C GLU A 10 -3.69 20.81 -1.30
N LEU A 11 -2.95 21.93 -1.32
CA LEU A 11 -2.86 22.82 -2.49
C LEU A 11 -2.15 22.16 -3.69
N ARG A 12 -1.12 21.34 -3.44
CA ARG A 12 -0.44 20.56 -4.49
C ARG A 12 -1.29 19.40 -5.01
N ARG A 13 -2.15 18.82 -4.16
CA ARG A 13 -3.16 17.82 -4.56
C ARG A 13 -4.30 18.45 -5.38
N GLN A 14 -4.64 19.71 -5.10
CA GLN A 14 -5.62 20.50 -5.86
C GLN A 14 -5.11 20.95 -7.23
N GLN A 15 -3.81 21.27 -7.38
CA GLN A 15 -3.23 21.67 -8.67
C GLN A 15 -3.05 20.51 -9.67
N LYS A 16 -3.05 19.25 -9.23
CA LYS A 16 -2.94 18.07 -10.11
C LYS A 16 -4.28 17.46 -10.55
N LEU A 17 -5.41 17.98 -10.05
CA LEU A 17 -6.76 17.58 -10.49
C LEU A 17 -7.36 18.53 -11.54
N ALA A 18 -6.55 19.44 -12.10
CA ALA A 18 -6.93 20.08 -13.35
C ALA A 18 -6.84 19.00 -14.44
N ILE A 19 -8.00 18.52 -14.88
CA ILE A 19 -8.15 17.64 -16.03
C ILE A 19 -7.40 18.28 -17.19
N LYS A 20 -6.23 17.73 -17.52
CA LYS A 20 -5.55 18.07 -18.76
C LYS A 20 -6.28 17.30 -19.84
N VAL A 21 -7.08 18.00 -20.63
CA VAL A 21 -7.67 17.45 -21.85
C VAL A 21 -6.50 17.07 -22.75
N ILE A 22 -6.31 15.76 -22.93
CA ILE A 22 -5.32 15.20 -23.85
C ILE A 22 -5.75 15.62 -25.26
N SER A 23 -4.83 16.14 -26.05
CA SER A 23 -5.13 16.53 -27.44
C SER A 23 -5.46 15.29 -28.28
N GLU A 24 -6.32 15.44 -29.31
CA GLU A 24 -6.70 14.32 -30.19
C GLU A 24 -5.47 13.65 -30.85
N GLU A 25 -4.39 14.40 -31.08
CA GLU A 25 -3.12 13.87 -31.59
C GLU A 25 -2.36 13.01 -30.57
N GLU A 26 -2.37 13.38 -29.29
CA GLU A 26 -1.79 12.55 -28.21
C GLU A 26 -2.63 11.28 -27.97
N ALA A 27 -3.95 11.36 -28.10
CA ALA A 27 -4.84 10.19 -28.01
C ALA A 27 -4.58 9.20 -29.17
N ALA A 28 -4.43 9.71 -30.40
CA ALA A 28 -4.11 8.90 -31.58
C ALA A 28 -2.72 8.24 -31.49
N LEU A 29 -1.73 8.93 -30.93
CA LEU A 29 -0.39 8.36 -30.71
C LEU A 29 -0.39 7.22 -29.67
N THR A 30 -1.26 7.34 -28.66
CA THR A 30 -1.43 6.34 -27.59
C THR A 30 -2.20 5.10 -28.09
N GLU A 31 -3.18 5.29 -28.98
CA GLU A 31 -3.88 4.19 -29.68
C GLU A 31 -2.98 3.45 -30.66
N ALA A 32 -2.07 4.14 -31.37
CA ALA A 32 -1.15 3.53 -32.32
C ALA A 32 -0.08 2.62 -31.69
N LEU A 33 0.16 2.74 -30.38
CA LEU A 33 1.15 1.96 -29.61
C LEU A 33 0.53 0.85 -28.74
N ALA A 34 -0.79 0.68 -28.75
CA ALA A 34 -1.48 -0.13 -27.76
C ALA A 34 -1.47 -1.65 -28.08
N HIS A 35 -0.49 -2.37 -27.51
CA HIS A 35 -0.91 -3.52 -26.72
C HIS A 35 -1.74 -2.95 -25.57
N LYS A 36 -3.05 -3.22 -25.53
CA LYS A 36 -3.92 -2.73 -24.45
C LYS A 36 -3.24 -3.08 -23.11
N PRO A 37 -2.82 -2.09 -22.29
CA PRO A 37 -2.20 -2.42 -21.01
C PRO A 37 -3.22 -3.18 -20.18
N ILE A 38 -2.89 -4.42 -19.81
CA ILE A 38 -3.65 -5.17 -18.82
C ILE A 38 -3.29 -4.53 -17.48
N LEU A 39 -4.00 -3.47 -17.12
CA LEU A 39 -3.89 -2.84 -15.80
C LEU A 39 -4.42 -3.84 -14.76
N VAL A 40 -3.58 -4.22 -13.80
CA VAL A 40 -3.98 -5.10 -12.70
C VAL A 40 -4.73 -4.29 -11.64
N GLU A 41 -5.60 -4.98 -10.92
CA GLU A 41 -6.54 -4.53 -9.89
C GLU A 41 -6.09 -3.29 -9.09
N ARG A 42 -7.06 -2.42 -8.78
CA ARG A 42 -6.84 -1.25 -7.95
C ARG A 42 -6.30 -1.67 -6.58
N ARG A 43 -5.10 -1.22 -6.21
CA ARG A 43 -4.43 -1.59 -4.94
C ARG A 43 -5.16 -1.09 -3.72
N ARG A 44 -5.68 0.12 -3.79
CA ARG A 44 -6.60 0.60 -2.77
C ARG A 44 -7.96 0.15 -3.24
N ILE A 45 -8.64 -0.64 -2.41
CA ILE A 45 -10.09 -0.74 -2.57
C ILE A 45 -10.57 0.70 -2.58
N GLN A 46 -11.07 1.13 -3.73
CA GLN A 46 -11.65 2.44 -3.83
C GLN A 46 -12.80 2.38 -2.82
N ASN A 47 -12.71 3.19 -1.77
CA ASN A 47 -13.76 3.31 -0.74
C ASN A 47 -15.14 3.61 -1.36
N PHE A 48 -15.20 3.86 -2.66
CA PHE A 48 -16.41 3.91 -3.42
C PHE A 48 -16.17 3.31 -4.81
N ASP A 49 -16.82 2.18 -5.08
CA ASP A 49 -16.95 1.62 -6.43
C ASP A 49 -18.33 2.02 -6.97
N GLU A 50 -18.35 3.11 -7.74
CA GLU A 50 -19.57 3.69 -8.31
C GLU A 50 -20.26 2.72 -9.28
N GLN A 51 -19.47 1.98 -10.06
CA GLN A 51 -19.97 0.96 -10.98
C GLN A 51 -20.64 -0.17 -10.20
N HIS A 52 -19.97 -0.70 -9.16
CA HIS A 52 -20.55 -1.71 -8.29
C HIS A 52 -21.86 -1.23 -7.65
N THR A 53 -21.89 0.01 -7.15
CA THR A 53 -23.08 0.56 -6.49
C THR A 53 -24.26 0.64 -7.47
N ALA A 54 -24.03 1.08 -8.72
CA ALA A 54 -25.05 1.12 -9.77
C ALA A 54 -25.54 -0.28 -10.17
N ILE A 55 -24.61 -1.23 -10.33
CA ILE A 55 -24.94 -2.63 -10.63
C ILE A 55 -25.81 -3.24 -9.54
N MET A 56 -25.50 -2.97 -8.27
CA MET A 56 -26.29 -3.48 -7.14
C MET A 56 -27.68 -2.89 -7.10
N GLN A 57 -27.81 -1.57 -7.26
CA GLN A 57 -29.12 -0.93 -7.32
C GLN A 57 -29.96 -1.52 -8.45
N TYR A 58 -29.39 -1.67 -9.64
CA TYR A 58 -30.09 -2.29 -10.78
C TYR A 58 -30.53 -3.73 -10.45
N ALA A 59 -29.65 -4.54 -9.86
CA ALA A 59 -29.99 -5.91 -9.49
C ALA A 59 -31.12 -5.98 -8.45
N ASP A 60 -31.14 -5.05 -7.48
CA ASP A 60 -32.19 -4.95 -6.47
C ASP A 60 -33.54 -4.52 -7.08
N GLU A 61 -33.53 -3.65 -8.09
CA GLU A 61 -34.72 -3.17 -8.79
C GLU A 61 -35.33 -4.21 -9.76
N TYR A 62 -34.48 -4.88 -10.53
CA TYR A 62 -34.90 -5.71 -11.66
C TYR A 62 -34.76 -7.21 -11.42
N GLY A 63 -34.11 -7.63 -10.33
CA GLY A 63 -33.87 -9.03 -9.99
C GLY A 63 -32.86 -9.75 -10.90
N ASP A 64 -32.10 -9.02 -11.71
CA ASP A 64 -31.06 -9.55 -12.60
C ASP A 64 -29.89 -8.57 -12.76
N TYR A 65 -28.72 -9.08 -13.14
CA TYR A 65 -27.52 -8.29 -13.35
C TYR A 65 -27.56 -7.54 -14.68
N PRO A 66 -27.24 -6.24 -14.70
CA PRO A 66 -27.26 -5.45 -15.92
C PRO A 66 -26.08 -5.78 -16.86
N ASN A 67 -26.20 -5.35 -18.12
CA ASN A 67 -25.05 -5.24 -19.00
C ASN A 67 -24.10 -4.15 -18.46
N ILE A 68 -22.87 -4.55 -18.11
CA ILE A 68 -21.85 -3.66 -17.54
C ILE A 68 -21.53 -2.45 -18.45
N GLN A 69 -21.57 -2.64 -19.78
CA GLN A 69 -21.30 -1.55 -20.73
C GLN A 69 -22.39 -0.48 -20.70
N GLU A 70 -23.63 -0.88 -20.50
CA GLU A 70 -24.78 0.02 -20.40
C GLU A 70 -24.70 0.85 -19.12
N ILE A 71 -24.45 0.20 -17.97
CA ILE A 71 -24.23 0.90 -16.70
C ILE A 71 -23.08 1.92 -16.83
N ASN A 72 -21.96 1.52 -17.43
CA ASN A 72 -20.83 2.42 -17.65
C ASN A 72 -21.19 3.63 -18.52
N TYR A 73 -22.00 3.42 -19.56
CA TYR A 73 -22.47 4.49 -20.42
C TYR A 73 -23.36 5.47 -19.64
N GLN A 74 -24.31 4.96 -18.86
CA GLN A 74 -25.22 5.77 -18.05
C GLN A 74 -24.49 6.55 -16.95
N LEU A 75 -23.51 5.93 -16.29
CA LEU A 75 -22.66 6.60 -15.30
C LEU A 75 -21.84 7.72 -15.93
N ARG A 76 -21.23 7.47 -17.11
CA ARG A 76 -20.41 8.46 -17.82
C ARG A 76 -21.23 9.65 -18.32
N THR A 77 -22.46 9.41 -18.75
CA THR A 77 -23.36 10.45 -19.27
C THR A 77 -24.22 11.11 -18.18
N GLY A 78 -24.16 10.60 -16.94
CA GLY A 78 -24.94 11.12 -15.82
C GLY A 78 -26.44 10.82 -15.93
N THR A 79 -26.82 9.81 -16.71
CA THR A 79 -28.22 9.42 -16.93
C THR A 79 -28.67 8.26 -16.06
N PHE A 80 -27.77 7.67 -15.25
CA PHE A 80 -28.14 6.62 -14.30
C PHE A 80 -29.06 7.20 -13.23
N ASP A 81 -30.25 6.63 -13.07
CA ASP A 81 -31.23 7.04 -12.07
C ASP A 81 -30.87 6.39 -10.73
N TRP A 82 -30.52 7.21 -9.73
CA TRP A 82 -30.05 6.72 -8.45
C TRP A 82 -31.20 6.75 -7.43
N HIS A 83 -31.42 5.63 -6.75
CA HIS A 83 -32.20 5.63 -5.52
C HIS A 83 -31.59 6.60 -4.51
N GLN A 84 -32.45 7.18 -3.68
CA GLN A 84 -32.09 8.27 -2.80
C GLN A 84 -30.95 7.90 -1.82
N ASP A 85 -30.92 6.67 -1.32
CA ASP A 85 -29.89 6.16 -0.43
C ASP A 85 -28.54 6.01 -1.15
N HIS A 86 -28.51 5.40 -2.34
CA HIS A 86 -27.30 5.32 -3.18
C HIS A 86 -26.80 6.69 -3.63
N ALA A 87 -27.69 7.62 -3.98
CA ALA A 87 -27.34 9.00 -4.33
C ALA A 87 -26.67 9.73 -3.15
N LEU A 88 -27.23 9.59 -1.94
CA LEU A 88 -26.65 10.18 -0.72
C LEU A 88 -25.31 9.52 -0.35
N PHE A 89 -25.19 8.20 -0.52
CA PHE A 89 -23.93 7.49 -0.29
C PHE A 89 -22.85 7.97 -1.24
N ARG A 90 -23.17 8.10 -2.54
CA ARG A 90 -22.29 8.68 -3.56
C ARG A 90 -21.86 10.11 -3.19
N GLU A 91 -22.80 10.98 -2.80
CA GLU A 91 -22.45 12.34 -2.33
C GLU A 91 -21.49 12.27 -1.13
N ALA A 92 -21.72 11.36 -0.19
CA ALA A 92 -20.85 11.18 0.97
C ALA A 92 -19.42 10.81 0.54
N MET A 93 -19.27 9.91 -0.43
CA MET A 93 -17.96 9.43 -0.91
C MET A 93 -17.16 10.52 -1.63
N HIS A 94 -17.83 11.44 -2.33
CA HIS A 94 -17.17 12.61 -2.92
C HIS A 94 -16.98 13.78 -1.94
N THR A 95 -17.59 13.72 -0.75
CA THR A 95 -17.51 14.78 0.25
C THR A 95 -16.20 14.74 1.04
N ARG A 96 -15.37 15.76 0.85
CA ARG A 96 -14.07 15.91 1.55
C ARG A 96 -14.19 16.20 3.05
N ASN A 97 -15.21 16.96 3.44
CA ASN A 97 -15.38 17.37 4.84
C ASN A 97 -15.89 16.19 5.68
N LYS A 98 -15.09 15.73 6.65
CA LYS A 98 -15.40 14.59 7.55
C LYS A 98 -16.77 14.73 8.23
N GLN A 99 -17.09 15.89 8.79
CA GLN A 99 -18.36 16.10 9.50
C GLN A 99 -19.55 16.05 8.54
N LYS A 100 -19.44 16.71 7.38
CA LYS A 100 -20.48 16.66 6.34
C LYS A 100 -20.66 15.24 5.82
N ARG A 101 -19.58 14.54 5.51
CA ARG A 101 -19.59 13.14 5.06
C ARG A 101 -20.28 12.24 6.08
N ASN A 102 -19.89 12.31 7.35
CA ASN A 102 -20.52 11.50 8.40
C ASN A 102 -22.00 11.82 8.58
N LYS A 103 -22.42 13.08 8.38
CA LYS A 103 -23.84 13.45 8.38
C LYS A 103 -24.61 12.80 7.22
N LEU A 104 -24.03 12.78 6.02
CA LEU A 104 -24.60 12.13 4.84
C LEU A 104 -24.69 10.61 5.05
N LEU A 105 -23.62 9.96 5.55
CA LEU A 105 -23.63 8.52 5.86
C LEU A 105 -24.72 8.17 6.89
N LYS A 106 -24.90 9.01 7.92
CA LYS A 106 -26.00 8.85 8.89
C LYS A 106 -27.39 9.08 8.27
N GLN A 107 -27.51 9.83 7.17
CA GLN A 107 -28.76 9.95 6.42
C GLN A 107 -29.02 8.71 5.57
N VAL A 108 -27.99 8.14 4.93
CA VAL A 108 -28.09 6.85 4.22
C VAL A 108 -28.62 5.77 5.16
N LEU A 109 -28.00 5.61 6.34
CA LEU A 109 -28.41 4.59 7.32
C LEU A 109 -29.80 4.84 7.93
N LYS A 110 -30.34 6.05 7.85
CA LYS A 110 -31.74 6.32 8.26
C LYS A 110 -32.74 5.89 7.20
N LEU A 111 -32.37 5.97 5.91
CA LEU A 111 -33.20 5.54 4.80
C LEU A 111 -33.10 4.02 4.61
N ASN A 112 -31.89 3.48 4.71
CA ASN A 112 -31.58 2.08 4.55
C ASN A 112 -30.66 1.62 5.70
N PRO A 113 -31.24 1.13 6.82
CA PRO A 113 -30.48 0.67 7.99
C PRO A 113 -29.52 -0.48 7.71
N ASP A 114 -29.75 -1.28 6.66
CA ASP A 114 -28.93 -2.43 6.29
C ASP A 114 -27.84 -2.08 5.26
N TYR A 115 -27.65 -0.80 4.93
CA TYR A 115 -26.63 -0.33 3.98
C TYR A 115 -25.22 -0.46 4.58
N PHE A 116 -24.67 -1.67 4.52
CA PHE A 116 -23.41 -2.03 5.18
C PHE A 116 -22.21 -1.19 4.72
N ALA A 117 -22.12 -0.79 3.44
CA ALA A 117 -20.99 0.05 3.02
C ALA A 117 -21.03 1.43 3.70
N ALA A 118 -22.20 2.01 3.95
CA ALA A 118 -22.32 3.27 4.68
C ALA A 118 -21.93 3.11 6.15
N GLU A 119 -22.29 1.98 6.77
CA GLU A 119 -21.88 1.61 8.12
C GLU A 119 -20.35 1.46 8.22
N PHE A 120 -19.74 0.71 7.30
CA PHE A 120 -18.28 0.58 7.21
C PHE A 120 -17.57 1.92 7.03
N HIS A 121 -18.02 2.78 6.11
CA HIS A 121 -17.38 4.09 5.90
C HIS A 121 -17.58 5.05 7.08
N LEU A 122 -18.69 4.91 7.81
CA LEU A 122 -18.90 5.68 9.03
C LEU A 122 -17.92 5.21 10.11
N PHE A 123 -17.78 3.89 10.29
CA PHE A 123 -16.81 3.28 11.19
C PHE A 123 -15.38 3.71 10.90
N VAL A 124 -14.89 3.58 9.66
CA VAL A 124 -13.53 4.00 9.25
C VAL A 124 -13.31 5.50 9.49
N SER A 125 -14.37 6.31 9.46
CA SER A 125 -14.28 7.73 9.78
C SER A 125 -14.17 7.98 11.28
N GLU A 126 -14.64 7.09 12.14
CA GLU A 126 -14.68 7.24 13.60
C GLU A 126 -13.51 6.58 14.31
N VAL A 127 -12.89 5.56 13.71
CA VAL A 127 -11.63 4.98 14.19
C VAL A 127 -10.50 6.01 14.01
N GLU A 128 -9.76 6.27 15.09
CA GLU A 128 -8.52 7.04 15.06
C GLU A 128 -7.33 6.10 15.27
N ASP A 129 -6.18 6.45 14.71
CA ASP A 129 -4.96 5.67 14.90
C ASP A 129 -4.48 5.84 16.36
N PHE A 130 -3.99 4.75 16.98
CA PHE A 130 -3.21 4.75 18.23
C PHE A 130 -3.95 5.05 19.55
N ASP A 131 -5.08 4.38 19.84
CA ASP A 131 -5.51 4.20 21.23
C ASP A 131 -6.28 2.90 21.49
N LEU A 132 -6.33 2.50 22.77
CA LEU A 132 -7.04 1.31 23.23
C LEU A 132 -8.56 1.37 22.96
N PRO A 133 -9.26 2.50 23.18
CA PRO A 133 -10.67 2.63 22.84
C PRO A 133 -10.98 2.37 21.35
N SER A 134 -10.10 2.80 20.43
CA SER A 134 -10.26 2.52 19.00
C SER A 134 -10.05 1.04 18.71
N PHE A 135 -9.08 0.39 19.38
CA PHE A 135 -8.91 -1.06 19.27
C PHE A 135 -10.14 -1.84 19.75
N GLU A 136 -10.75 -1.46 20.88
CA GLU A 136 -12.00 -2.07 21.37
C GLU A 136 -13.14 -1.95 20.33
N LYS A 137 -13.32 -0.77 19.74
CA LYS A 137 -14.29 -0.58 18.64
C LYS A 137 -13.99 -1.45 17.43
N VAL A 138 -12.71 -1.68 17.11
CA VAL A 138 -12.31 -2.56 16.01
C VAL A 138 -12.67 -4.01 16.31
N LEU A 139 -12.57 -4.48 17.57
CA LEU A 139 -13.02 -5.82 17.97
C LEU A 139 -14.55 -5.98 17.86
N GLU A 140 -15.30 -4.96 18.26
CA GLU A 140 -16.77 -4.94 18.09
C GLU A 140 -17.14 -4.97 16.59
N PHE A 141 -16.44 -4.16 15.78
CA PHE A 141 -16.65 -4.12 14.34
C PHE A 141 -16.27 -5.43 13.64
N GLU A 142 -15.20 -6.11 14.07
CA GLU A 142 -14.85 -7.45 13.58
C GLU A 142 -16.00 -8.42 13.80
N THR A 143 -16.59 -8.42 15.00
CA THR A 143 -17.74 -9.29 15.32
C THR A 143 -18.90 -9.02 14.36
N LEU A 144 -19.25 -7.74 14.15
CA LEU A 144 -20.28 -7.33 13.21
C LEU A 144 -19.98 -7.77 11.77
N VAL A 145 -18.75 -7.57 11.29
CA VAL A 145 -18.32 -7.98 9.95
C VAL A 145 -18.48 -9.48 9.77
N LEU A 146 -18.03 -10.28 10.74
CA LEU A 146 -18.12 -11.74 10.68
C LEU A 146 -19.59 -12.23 10.73
N GLU A 147 -20.46 -11.59 11.49
CA GLU A 147 -21.89 -11.88 11.50
C GLU A 147 -22.55 -11.58 10.15
N LYS A 148 -22.33 -10.38 9.60
CA LYS A 148 -22.85 -9.98 8.27
C LYS A 148 -22.32 -10.91 7.18
N TRP A 149 -21.05 -11.32 7.29
CA TRP A 149 -20.44 -12.25 6.35
C TRP A 149 -21.05 -13.66 6.42
N LYS A 150 -21.36 -14.15 7.63
CA LYS A 150 -22.03 -15.44 7.84
C LYS A 150 -23.45 -15.46 7.25
N ILE A 151 -24.22 -14.38 7.44
CA ILE A 151 -25.62 -14.27 6.97
C ILE A 151 -25.70 -14.31 5.44
N LYS A 152 -24.80 -13.60 4.75
CA LYS A 152 -24.81 -13.51 3.28
C LYS A 152 -24.31 -14.76 2.56
N GLY A 153 -23.85 -15.78 3.28
CA GLY A 153 -23.07 -16.87 2.72
C GLY A 153 -21.62 -16.44 2.51
N TYR A 154 -20.69 -17.39 2.65
CA TYR A 154 -19.26 -17.11 2.51
C TYR A 154 -18.92 -16.89 1.04
N ASN A 155 -19.03 -15.63 0.60
CA ASN A 155 -19.03 -15.31 -0.81
C ASN A 155 -17.63 -14.93 -1.31
N ASN A 156 -17.34 -15.41 -2.52
CA ASN A 156 -16.18 -15.11 -3.36
C ASN A 156 -16.19 -13.64 -3.83
N TRP A 157 -15.02 -13.02 -4.06
CA TRP A 157 -14.91 -11.64 -4.58
C TRP A 157 -15.59 -11.43 -5.96
N ASN A 158 -15.83 -12.52 -6.70
CA ASN A 158 -16.63 -12.50 -7.92
C ASN A 158 -18.08 -12.04 -7.70
N TYR A 159 -18.65 -12.25 -6.51
CA TYR A 159 -20.01 -11.84 -6.19
C TYR A 159 -20.01 -10.39 -5.73
N PHE A 160 -20.78 -9.54 -6.40
CA PHE A 160 -20.81 -8.10 -6.10
C PHE A 160 -21.33 -7.85 -4.68
N GLU A 161 -22.35 -8.58 -4.22
CA GLU A 161 -22.96 -8.46 -2.89
C GLU A 161 -21.97 -8.72 -1.74
N ALA A 162 -20.91 -9.48 -2.03
CA ALA A 162 -19.87 -9.83 -1.09
C ALA A 162 -18.84 -8.73 -0.88
N ARG A 163 -18.63 -7.89 -1.90
CA ARG A 163 -17.52 -6.92 -1.93
C ARG A 163 -17.50 -5.97 -0.74
N PRO A 164 -18.63 -5.39 -0.27
CA PRO A 164 -18.62 -4.52 0.90
C PRO A 164 -18.09 -5.21 2.16
N VAL A 165 -18.53 -6.46 2.40
CA VAL A 165 -18.13 -7.24 3.58
C VAL A 165 -16.68 -7.70 3.47
N LEU A 166 -16.26 -8.16 2.29
CA LEU A 166 -14.87 -8.55 2.04
C LEU A 166 -13.91 -7.35 2.08
N THR A 167 -14.38 -6.15 1.74
CA THR A 167 -13.63 -4.90 1.89
C THR A 167 -13.41 -4.59 3.37
N ALA A 168 -14.46 -4.73 4.20
CA ALA A 168 -14.32 -4.55 5.65
C ALA A 168 -13.40 -5.61 6.27
N LEU A 169 -13.45 -6.86 5.80
CA LEU A 169 -12.52 -7.92 6.21
C LEU A 169 -11.06 -7.58 5.84
N MET A 170 -10.83 -7.05 4.63
CA MET A 170 -9.50 -6.59 4.22
C MET A 170 -8.99 -5.44 5.09
N PHE A 171 -9.86 -4.47 5.42
CA PHE A 171 -9.53 -3.41 6.36
C PHE A 171 -9.07 -3.97 7.71
N LEU A 172 -9.77 -4.97 8.26
CA LEU A 172 -9.40 -5.59 9.53
C LEU A 172 -8.04 -6.28 9.46
N ILE A 173 -7.77 -7.02 8.38
CA ILE A 173 -6.46 -7.67 8.16
C ILE A 173 -5.35 -6.63 8.11
N GLU A 174 -5.50 -5.58 7.29
CA GLU A 174 -4.51 -4.52 7.13
C GLU A 174 -4.32 -3.72 8.43
N TYR A 175 -5.40 -3.44 9.17
CA TYR A 175 -5.36 -2.79 10.48
C TYR A 175 -4.55 -3.62 11.48
N TYR A 176 -4.86 -4.92 11.62
CA TYR A 176 -4.11 -5.79 12.55
C TYR A 176 -2.66 -5.98 12.13
N MET A 177 -2.35 -6.01 10.84
CA MET A 177 -0.96 -6.02 10.37
C MET A 177 -0.23 -4.73 10.75
N THR A 178 -0.85 -3.57 10.53
CA THR A 178 -0.30 -2.24 10.85
C THR A 178 -0.01 -2.10 12.35
N GLU A 179 -0.93 -2.56 13.19
CA GLU A 179 -0.81 -2.57 14.65
C GLU A 179 -0.02 -3.79 15.19
N LYS A 180 0.61 -4.57 14.32
CA LYS A 180 1.46 -5.74 14.65
C LYS A 180 0.75 -6.89 15.39
N PHE A 181 -0.57 -6.94 15.34
CA PHE A 181 -1.39 -8.07 15.78
C PHE A 181 -1.42 -9.19 14.72
N TYR A 182 -0.26 -9.69 14.33
CA TYR A 182 -0.10 -10.61 13.19
C TYR A 182 -0.90 -11.91 13.32
N PHE A 183 -0.98 -12.49 14.53
CA PHE A 183 -1.75 -13.71 14.75
C PHE A 183 -3.26 -13.50 14.58
N LYS A 184 -3.76 -12.33 14.96
CA LYS A 184 -5.18 -11.98 14.77
C LYS A 184 -5.52 -11.74 13.30
N ALA A 185 -4.64 -11.04 12.57
CA ALA A 185 -4.74 -10.94 11.11
C ALA A 185 -4.73 -12.32 10.43
N LEU A 186 -3.84 -13.21 10.90
CA LEU A 186 -3.71 -14.57 10.40
C LEU A 186 -4.94 -15.45 10.68
N GLU A 187 -5.62 -15.27 11.83
CA GLU A 187 -6.89 -15.92 12.12
C GLU A 187 -7.96 -15.58 11.06
N LEU A 188 -8.11 -14.30 10.73
CA LEU A 188 -9.02 -13.84 9.68
C LEU A 188 -8.65 -14.40 8.30
N VAL A 189 -7.36 -14.41 7.96
CA VAL A 189 -6.86 -15.02 6.71
C VAL A 189 -7.19 -16.52 6.64
N ASN A 190 -6.91 -17.28 7.70
CA ASN A 190 -7.19 -18.71 7.74
C ASN A 190 -8.70 -18.99 7.68
N LEU A 191 -9.51 -18.17 8.36
CA LEU A 191 -10.96 -18.25 8.30
C LEU A 191 -11.47 -18.01 6.87
N TYR A 192 -10.95 -16.99 6.18
CA TYR A 192 -11.27 -16.73 4.77
C TYR A 192 -10.90 -17.89 3.85
N LEU A 193 -9.67 -18.40 3.96
CA LEU A 193 -9.20 -19.52 3.15
C LEU A 193 -9.97 -20.82 3.41
N SER A 194 -10.49 -21.02 4.64
CA SER A 194 -11.31 -22.19 4.97
C SER A 194 -12.57 -22.31 4.10
N LYS A 195 -13.01 -21.19 3.50
CA LYS A 195 -14.17 -21.10 2.62
C LYS A 195 -13.86 -21.38 1.16
N ARG A 196 -12.58 -21.61 0.83
CA ARG A 196 -12.10 -21.94 -0.52
C ARG A 196 -12.60 -20.94 -1.58
N PRO A 197 -12.35 -19.62 -1.40
CA PRO A 197 -12.72 -18.63 -2.40
C PRO A 197 -11.97 -18.91 -3.71
N GLU A 198 -12.63 -18.74 -4.86
CA GLU A 198 -11.99 -18.91 -6.18
C GLU A 198 -11.26 -17.61 -6.60
N ARG A 199 -11.79 -16.45 -6.18
CA ARG A 199 -11.14 -15.14 -6.35
C ARG A 199 -11.06 -14.40 -5.02
N PHE A 200 -9.88 -13.85 -4.76
CA PHE A 200 -9.57 -13.08 -3.57
C PHE A 200 -9.87 -11.58 -3.77
N PRO A 201 -10.13 -10.82 -2.69
CA PRO A 201 -10.13 -9.37 -2.76
C PRO A 201 -8.74 -8.83 -3.13
N PRO A 202 -8.66 -7.61 -3.69
CA PRO A 202 -7.38 -6.93 -3.93
C PRO A 202 -6.51 -6.90 -2.66
N ASN A 203 -5.19 -6.97 -2.84
CA ASN A 203 -4.16 -7.07 -1.79
C ASN A 203 -4.22 -8.30 -0.87
N PHE A 204 -5.30 -9.11 -0.85
CA PHE A 204 -5.42 -10.23 0.07
C PHE A 204 -4.24 -11.20 -0.03
N VAL A 205 -3.85 -11.57 -1.25
CA VAL A 205 -2.74 -12.50 -1.48
C VAL A 205 -1.44 -11.94 -0.93
N PHE A 206 -1.17 -10.65 -1.11
CA PHE A 206 0.05 -10.01 -0.61
C PHE A 206 0.07 -9.95 0.92
N CYS A 207 -1.05 -9.61 1.55
CA CYS A 207 -1.17 -9.63 3.00
C CYS A 207 -1.01 -11.04 3.57
N MET A 208 -1.66 -12.03 2.96
CA MET A 208 -1.57 -13.44 3.35
C MET A 208 -0.13 -13.97 3.27
N LEU A 209 0.54 -13.81 2.12
CA LEU A 209 1.92 -14.27 1.93
C LEU A 209 2.87 -13.54 2.88
N SER A 210 2.67 -12.24 3.08
CA SER A 210 3.47 -11.46 4.04
C SER A 210 3.29 -11.95 5.48
N LEU A 211 2.06 -12.24 5.90
CA LEU A 211 1.78 -12.84 7.21
C LEU A 211 2.44 -14.20 7.36
N TYR A 212 2.49 -15.02 6.31
CA TYR A 212 3.20 -16.30 6.37
C TYR A 212 4.70 -16.11 6.61
N HIS A 213 5.36 -15.15 5.95
CA HIS A 213 6.77 -14.84 6.26
C HIS A 213 6.95 -14.32 7.69
N ILE A 214 6.13 -13.36 8.10
CA ILE A 214 6.20 -12.74 9.45
C ILE A 214 6.00 -13.79 10.56
N THR A 215 5.16 -14.79 10.31
CA THR A 215 4.84 -15.86 11.28
C THR A 215 5.63 -17.16 11.05
N GLY A 216 6.60 -17.17 10.13
CA GLY A 216 7.46 -18.33 9.86
C GLY A 216 6.78 -19.52 9.17
N GLN A 217 5.64 -19.32 8.51
CA GLN A 217 4.87 -20.35 7.81
C GLN A 217 5.33 -20.56 6.36
N GLU A 218 6.63 -20.69 6.15
CA GLU A 218 7.25 -20.72 4.81
C GLU A 218 6.74 -21.86 3.91
N LEU A 219 6.42 -23.02 4.50
CA LEU A 219 5.82 -24.14 3.76
C LEU A 219 4.47 -23.80 3.12
N LYS A 220 3.71 -22.85 3.68
CA LYS A 220 2.44 -22.39 3.09
C LYS A 220 2.68 -21.50 1.87
N VAL A 221 3.73 -20.66 1.89
CA VAL A 221 4.15 -19.85 0.74
C VAL A 221 4.58 -20.76 -0.41
N GLU A 222 5.44 -21.75 -0.12
CA GLU A 222 5.92 -22.71 -1.12
C GLU A 222 4.75 -23.49 -1.75
N ARG A 223 3.81 -23.95 -0.93
CA ARG A 223 2.61 -24.64 -1.40
C ARG A 223 1.75 -23.75 -2.31
N PHE A 224 1.49 -22.52 -1.88
CA PHE A 224 0.69 -21.57 -2.66
C PHE A 224 1.33 -21.28 -4.03
N PHE A 225 2.64 -21.01 -4.05
CA PHE A 225 3.40 -20.80 -5.28
C PHE A 225 3.31 -22.02 -6.22
N ARG A 226 3.45 -23.24 -5.69
CA ARG A 226 3.34 -24.47 -6.49
C ARG A 226 1.95 -24.67 -7.08
N GLU A 227 0.90 -24.39 -6.31
CA GLU A 227 -0.48 -24.47 -6.79
C GLU A 227 -0.75 -23.48 -7.92
N ASP A 228 -0.19 -22.27 -7.87
CA ASP A 228 -0.34 -21.28 -8.94
C ASP A 228 0.50 -21.59 -10.18
N LEU A 229 1.71 -22.14 -10.02
CA LEU A 229 2.49 -22.69 -11.13
C LEU A 229 1.75 -23.81 -11.86
N ASN A 230 1.07 -24.70 -11.13
CA ASN A 230 0.27 -25.79 -11.72
C ASN A 230 -0.93 -25.27 -12.53
N LYS A 231 -1.41 -24.06 -12.23
CA LYS A 231 -2.45 -23.37 -13.00
C LYS A 231 -1.88 -22.56 -14.18
N GLY A 232 -0.57 -22.61 -14.42
CA GLY A 232 0.12 -21.87 -15.46
C GLY A 232 0.32 -20.39 -15.16
N LYS A 233 0.03 -19.93 -13.94
CA LYS A 233 0.28 -18.54 -13.54
C LYS A 233 1.77 -18.34 -13.29
N ARG A 234 2.32 -17.30 -13.91
CA ARG A 234 3.69 -16.84 -13.66
C ARG A 234 3.65 -15.31 -13.62
N ASP A 235 3.70 -14.78 -12.41
CA ASP A 235 3.84 -13.36 -12.16
C ASP A 235 4.92 -13.13 -11.12
N ASP A 236 5.52 -11.95 -11.18
CA ASP A 236 6.59 -11.51 -10.29
C ASP A 236 6.15 -11.39 -8.82
N THR A 237 4.87 -11.08 -8.58
CA THR A 237 4.31 -10.84 -7.24
C THR A 237 4.33 -12.08 -6.36
N ILE A 238 3.98 -13.26 -6.88
CA ILE A 238 4.07 -14.50 -6.08
C ILE A 238 5.51 -15.03 -6.11
N LEU A 239 6.22 -14.85 -7.22
CA LEU A 239 7.60 -15.35 -7.37
C LEU A 239 8.56 -14.70 -6.35
N ILE A 240 8.41 -13.40 -6.05
CA ILE A 240 9.26 -12.76 -5.04
C ILE A 240 9.04 -13.35 -3.65
N HIS A 241 7.80 -13.70 -3.28
CA HIS A 241 7.52 -14.42 -2.03
C HIS A 241 8.12 -15.83 -2.02
N ALA A 242 8.13 -16.55 -3.16
CA ALA A 242 8.79 -17.84 -3.26
C ALA A 242 10.31 -17.74 -3.07
N ILE A 243 10.95 -16.70 -3.61
CA ILE A 243 12.37 -16.40 -3.40
C ILE A 243 12.65 -16.17 -1.91
N ILE A 244 11.87 -15.28 -1.27
CA ILE A 244 11.99 -14.98 0.16
C ILE A 244 11.81 -16.26 0.98
N SER A 245 10.83 -17.10 0.62
CA SER A 245 10.56 -18.35 1.31
C SER A 245 11.71 -19.35 1.23
N ALA A 246 12.25 -19.56 0.03
CA ALA A 246 13.40 -20.44 -0.18
C ALA A 246 14.62 -19.93 0.61
N PHE A 247 14.87 -18.63 0.59
CA PHE A 247 15.94 -18.00 1.34
C PHE A 247 15.77 -18.18 2.87
N SER A 248 14.59 -17.88 3.42
CA SER A 248 14.26 -18.03 4.83
C SER A 248 14.39 -19.46 5.34
N GLN A 249 14.19 -20.46 4.45
CA GLN A 249 14.39 -21.88 4.75
C GLN A 249 15.86 -22.33 4.60
N GLY A 250 16.78 -21.43 4.24
CA GLY A 250 18.20 -21.75 4.01
C GLY A 250 18.49 -22.41 2.67
N LYS A 251 17.52 -22.47 1.76
CA LYS A 251 17.67 -23.06 0.40
C LYS A 251 18.24 -22.01 -0.57
N ILE A 252 19.48 -21.58 -0.32
CA ILE A 252 20.09 -20.43 -1.00
C ILE A 252 20.21 -20.62 -2.52
N GLU A 253 20.57 -21.82 -2.97
CA GLU A 253 20.68 -22.16 -4.40
C GLU A 253 19.32 -22.09 -5.09
N GLU A 254 18.27 -22.61 -4.45
CA GLU A 254 16.90 -22.56 -4.96
C GLU A 254 16.41 -21.10 -5.04
N ALA A 255 16.63 -20.31 -3.99
CA ALA A 255 16.30 -18.89 -3.98
C ALA A 255 17.00 -18.13 -5.12
N SER A 256 18.27 -18.44 -5.39
CA SER A 256 19.04 -17.85 -6.50
C SER A 256 18.47 -18.24 -7.87
N GLN A 257 18.05 -19.49 -8.04
CA GLN A 257 17.42 -19.96 -9.28
C GLN A 257 16.04 -19.31 -9.50
N LEU A 258 15.26 -19.13 -8.44
CA LEU A 258 13.99 -18.41 -8.51
C LEU A 258 14.21 -16.92 -8.82
N PHE A 259 15.26 -16.31 -8.27
CA PHE A 259 15.64 -14.94 -8.62
C PHE A 259 15.99 -14.78 -10.10
N ALA A 260 16.72 -15.75 -10.68
CA ALA A 260 17.00 -15.75 -12.12
C ALA A 260 15.69 -15.73 -12.94
N LYS A 261 14.70 -16.53 -12.56
CA LYS A 261 13.37 -16.53 -13.20
C LYS A 261 12.62 -15.21 -13.02
N LEU A 262 12.83 -14.51 -11.91
CA LEU A 262 12.22 -13.20 -11.69
C LEU A 262 12.76 -12.19 -12.71
N VAL A 263 14.08 -12.20 -12.94
CA VAL A 263 14.73 -11.37 -13.95
C VAL A 263 14.26 -11.71 -15.36
N GLU A 264 13.93 -12.98 -15.64
CA GLU A 264 13.40 -13.38 -16.96
C GLU A 264 12.00 -12.84 -17.25
N ILE A 265 11.16 -12.59 -16.23
CA ILE A 265 9.77 -12.17 -16.41
C ILE A 265 9.54 -10.68 -16.11
N ASN A 266 10.42 -10.06 -15.31
CA ASN A 266 10.37 -8.64 -14.94
C ASN A 266 11.72 -7.99 -15.26
N ASP A 267 11.76 -7.29 -16.40
CA ASP A 267 12.96 -6.64 -16.93
C ASP A 267 13.48 -5.51 -16.02
N GLU A 268 12.64 -4.98 -15.13
CA GLU A 268 12.97 -3.88 -14.22
C GLU A 268 13.46 -4.37 -12.85
N ALA A 269 13.31 -5.67 -12.54
CA ALA A 269 13.65 -6.25 -11.24
C ALA A 269 15.12 -6.01 -10.85
N VAL A 270 16.04 -6.11 -11.82
CA VAL A 270 17.47 -5.91 -11.58
C VAL A 270 17.77 -4.49 -11.10
N GLU A 271 17.26 -3.47 -11.80
CA GLU A 271 17.50 -2.08 -11.43
C GLU A 271 16.80 -1.73 -10.11
N PHE A 272 15.60 -2.25 -9.87
CA PHE A 272 14.89 -2.10 -8.61
C PHE A 272 15.72 -2.58 -7.41
N PHE A 273 16.23 -3.82 -7.45
CA PHE A 273 16.96 -4.40 -6.31
C PHE A 273 18.42 -3.94 -6.18
N ILE A 274 19.02 -3.35 -7.23
CA ILE A 274 20.37 -2.75 -7.15
C ILE A 274 20.34 -1.34 -6.56
N GLU A 275 19.20 -0.66 -6.69
CA GLU A 275 19.06 0.69 -6.22
C GLU A 275 19.38 0.82 -4.72
N GLU A 276 20.07 1.91 -4.36
CA GLU A 276 20.39 2.18 -2.97
C GLU A 276 19.08 2.31 -2.18
N ASP A 277 18.96 1.48 -1.14
CA ASP A 277 17.83 1.50 -0.22
C ASP A 277 16.46 1.23 -0.85
N TRP A 278 16.43 0.33 -1.84
CA TRP A 278 15.22 -0.07 -2.55
C TRP A 278 14.08 -0.49 -1.62
N GLN A 279 14.39 -1.09 -0.46
CA GLN A 279 13.40 -1.52 0.52
C GLN A 279 12.54 -0.38 1.05
N PHE A 280 13.07 0.85 1.07
CA PHE A 280 12.29 2.03 1.47
C PHE A 280 11.46 2.61 0.34
N LYS A 281 11.74 2.25 -0.91
CA LYS A 281 10.97 2.68 -2.09
C LYS A 281 9.72 1.85 -2.31
N VAL A 282 9.60 0.73 -1.61
CA VAL A 282 8.38 -0.08 -1.57
C VAL A 282 7.17 0.77 -1.14
N ILE A 283 7.36 1.82 -0.33
CA ILE A 283 6.27 2.73 0.10
C ILE A 283 5.72 3.61 -1.03
N ASP A 284 6.48 3.84 -2.12
CA ASP A 284 6.07 4.71 -3.24
C ASP A 284 4.78 4.18 -3.91
N ILE A 285 4.50 2.91 -3.66
CA ILE A 285 3.32 2.20 -4.08
C ILE A 285 2.00 2.79 -3.59
N GLU A 286 2.04 3.46 -2.44
CA GLU A 286 0.90 4.17 -1.89
C GLU A 286 0.39 5.30 -2.81
N GLU A 287 1.25 5.79 -3.71
CA GLU A 287 0.91 6.87 -4.63
C GLU A 287 0.22 6.38 -5.91
N GLN A 288 0.25 5.09 -6.23
CA GLN A 288 -0.45 4.56 -7.42
C GLN A 288 -1.71 3.78 -7.09
N GLU A 289 -2.74 4.03 -7.88
CA GLU A 289 -4.02 3.33 -7.80
C GLU A 289 -3.99 1.98 -8.52
N CYS A 290 -3.23 1.86 -9.60
CA CYS A 290 -3.08 0.66 -10.43
C CYS A 290 -1.62 0.50 -10.87
N TYR A 291 -1.29 -0.68 -11.39
CA TYR A 291 0.04 -1.00 -11.88
C TYR A 291 -0.01 -2.03 -13.00
N CYS A 292 1.07 -2.12 -13.78
CA CYS A 292 1.25 -3.16 -14.77
C CYS A 292 1.83 -4.42 -14.10
N PRO A 293 1.40 -5.64 -14.48
CA PRO A 293 2.07 -6.85 -14.02
C PRO A 293 3.53 -6.87 -14.48
N ASN A 294 4.40 -7.52 -13.71
CA ASN A 294 5.83 -7.65 -14.03
C ASN A 294 6.59 -6.31 -14.19
N SER A 295 6.22 -5.32 -13.39
CA SER A 295 6.85 -4.00 -13.29
C SER A 295 7.50 -3.79 -11.92
N VAL A 296 8.15 -2.63 -11.73
CA VAL A 296 8.58 -2.20 -10.39
C VAL A 296 7.39 -2.08 -9.45
N GLU A 297 6.27 -1.54 -9.93
CA GLU A 297 5.08 -1.34 -9.12
C GLU A 297 4.38 -2.66 -8.74
N SER A 298 4.48 -3.74 -9.52
CA SER A 298 3.97 -5.04 -9.05
C SER A 298 4.83 -5.61 -7.93
N LEU A 299 6.15 -5.51 -8.02
CA LEU A 299 7.06 -5.92 -6.94
C LEU A 299 6.82 -5.11 -5.67
N GLN A 300 6.78 -3.79 -5.78
CA GLN A 300 6.48 -2.91 -4.65
C GLN A 300 5.11 -3.23 -4.04
N ALA A 301 4.08 -3.56 -4.85
CA ALA A 301 2.75 -3.90 -4.35
C ALA A 301 2.75 -5.15 -3.50
N SER A 302 3.45 -6.18 -3.97
CA SER A 302 3.63 -7.45 -3.29
C SER A 302 4.41 -7.30 -1.99
N LEU A 303 5.47 -6.48 -2.01
CA LEU A 303 6.38 -6.32 -0.88
C LEU A 303 5.90 -5.33 0.17
N TYR A 304 4.92 -4.48 -0.15
CA TYR A 304 4.46 -3.43 0.76
C TYR A 304 3.90 -3.94 2.09
N PRO A 305 3.04 -4.97 2.16
CA PRO A 305 2.60 -5.53 3.43
C PRO A 305 3.74 -6.19 4.23
N LEU A 306 4.90 -6.43 3.60
CA LEU A 306 6.11 -6.99 4.22
C LEU A 306 7.15 -5.90 4.56
N LEU A 307 6.83 -4.61 4.42
CA LEU A 307 7.80 -3.52 4.53
C LEU A 307 8.59 -3.54 5.85
N ASP A 308 7.90 -3.67 6.99
CA ASP A 308 8.55 -3.73 8.32
C ASP A 308 9.50 -4.93 8.42
N TYR A 309 9.05 -6.11 7.96
CA TYR A 309 9.86 -7.32 7.94
C TYR A 309 11.11 -7.18 7.07
N LEU A 310 10.98 -6.55 5.90
CA LEU A 310 12.11 -6.26 5.01
C LEU A 310 13.12 -5.30 5.65
N GLN A 311 12.64 -4.28 6.37
CA GLN A 311 13.50 -3.33 7.07
C GLN A 311 14.25 -3.97 8.25
N GLU A 312 13.65 -4.97 8.89
CA GLU A 312 14.27 -5.71 10.01
C GLU A 312 15.20 -6.84 9.53
N ASN A 313 14.99 -7.41 8.34
CA ASN A 313 15.75 -8.54 7.81
C ASN A 313 16.87 -8.12 6.83
N ILE A 314 17.94 -7.54 7.38
CA ILE A 314 19.08 -6.99 6.62
C ILE A 314 19.74 -8.05 5.70
N ILE A 315 19.85 -9.30 6.15
CA ILE A 315 20.52 -10.36 5.38
C ILE A 315 19.70 -10.71 4.12
N LEU A 316 18.36 -10.73 4.21
CA LEU A 316 17.50 -10.93 3.05
C LEU A 316 17.67 -9.79 2.02
N ILE A 317 17.73 -8.54 2.49
CA ILE A 317 17.97 -7.37 1.63
C ILE A 317 19.31 -7.48 0.92
N GLU A 318 20.37 -7.87 1.64
CA GLU A 318 21.69 -8.08 1.07
C GLU A 318 21.68 -9.21 0.03
N PHE A 319 21.00 -10.31 0.32
CA PHE A 319 20.83 -11.43 -0.61
C PHE A 319 20.18 -10.97 -1.92
N LEU A 320 18.98 -10.36 -1.87
CA LEU A 320 18.26 -9.89 -3.05
C LEU A 320 19.10 -8.90 -3.88
N THR A 321 19.77 -7.97 -3.19
CA THR A 321 20.67 -6.99 -3.83
C THR A 321 21.85 -7.67 -4.51
N LYS A 322 22.44 -8.69 -3.87
CA LYS A 322 23.58 -9.43 -4.41
C LYS A 322 23.18 -10.28 -5.61
N GLU A 323 22.01 -10.93 -5.55
CA GLU A 323 21.46 -11.68 -6.68
C GLU A 323 21.24 -10.75 -7.87
N ALA A 324 20.60 -9.59 -7.67
CA ALA A 324 20.38 -8.60 -8.74
C ALA A 324 21.69 -8.17 -9.41
N LYS A 325 22.75 -7.92 -8.63
CA LYS A 325 24.07 -7.52 -9.15
C LYS A 325 24.70 -8.56 -10.07
N LYS A 326 24.37 -9.86 -9.96
CA LYS A 326 24.86 -10.90 -10.88
C LYS A 326 24.34 -10.71 -12.30
N PHE A 327 23.14 -10.14 -12.44
CA PHE A 327 22.47 -9.93 -13.73
C PHE A 327 22.73 -8.54 -14.32
N ARG A 328 23.42 -7.66 -13.57
CA ARG A 328 23.81 -6.35 -14.07
C ARG A 328 24.75 -6.51 -15.27
N ARG A 329 24.28 -6.14 -16.47
CA ARG A 329 25.15 -5.98 -17.64
C ARG A 329 26.20 -4.92 -17.30
N LYS A 330 27.50 -5.24 -17.43
CA LYS A 330 28.63 -4.36 -17.02
C LYS A 330 28.41 -2.90 -17.44
N PRO A 331 28.44 -1.92 -16.51
CA PRO A 331 28.76 -0.55 -16.86
C PRO A 331 30.29 -0.38 -16.88
N VAL A 332 30.78 0.49 -17.77
CA VAL A 332 32.15 1.02 -17.77
C VAL A 332 32.51 1.55 -16.38
N PHE A 333 33.58 0.99 -15.80
CA PHE A 333 34.32 1.37 -14.58
C PHE A 333 33.60 2.17 -13.47
N SER A 334 33.61 1.61 -12.26
CA SER A 334 34.59 2.08 -11.25
C SER A 334 34.83 1.00 -10.18
N ASN A 335 36.12 0.74 -9.97
CA ASN A 335 36.65 -0.27 -9.06
C ASN A 335 36.43 0.11 -7.59
N HIS A 336 36.18 -0.91 -6.77
CA HIS A 336 36.51 -0.98 -5.33
C HIS A 336 36.06 0.22 -4.44
N SER A 337 34.81 0.23 -3.94
CA SER A 337 34.49 0.75 -2.58
C SER A 337 33.00 0.61 -2.14
N SER A 338 32.14 -0.18 -2.77
CA SER A 338 30.68 -0.15 -2.43
C SER A 338 30.29 -0.97 -1.21
N MET A 339 31.05 -2.02 -0.86
CA MET A 339 30.71 -2.93 0.23
C MET A 339 30.89 -2.29 1.61
N LEU A 340 31.98 -1.55 1.82
CA LEU A 340 32.24 -0.79 3.05
C LEU A 340 31.39 0.48 3.17
N ARG A 341 31.00 1.10 2.04
CA ARG A 341 30.12 2.30 2.07
C ARG A 341 28.71 1.98 2.55
N ASN A 342 28.12 0.86 2.13
CA ASN A 342 26.75 0.51 2.50
C ASN A 342 26.64 0.12 3.98
N LEU A 343 27.57 -0.70 4.49
CA LEU A 343 27.66 -0.99 5.93
C LEU A 343 27.96 0.26 6.76
N SER A 344 28.84 1.15 6.28
CA SER A 344 29.13 2.42 6.99
C SER A 344 27.94 3.38 7.01
N LYS A 345 27.12 3.44 5.96
CA LYS A 345 25.95 4.33 5.91
C LYS A 345 24.81 3.82 6.79
N ILE A 346 24.56 2.51 6.80
CA ILE A 346 23.54 1.90 7.66
C ILE A 346 23.97 2.02 9.13
N THR A 347 25.24 1.77 9.45
CA THR A 347 25.76 2.01 10.81
C THR A 347 25.74 3.50 11.17
N ASP A 348 26.02 4.41 10.24
CA ASP A 348 25.87 5.85 10.44
C ASP A 348 24.40 6.24 10.72
N TRP A 349 23.39 5.63 10.07
CA TRP A 349 21.98 5.91 10.35
C TRP A 349 21.55 5.46 11.73
N TYR A 350 21.84 4.20 12.09
CA TYR A 350 21.47 3.68 13.41
C TYR A 350 22.25 4.38 14.53
N SER A 351 23.54 4.67 14.30
CA SER A 351 24.36 5.44 15.24
C SER A 351 23.80 6.85 15.42
N PHE A 352 23.48 7.55 14.33
CA PHE A 352 22.93 8.89 14.39
C PHE A 352 21.54 8.92 15.04
N MET A 353 20.68 7.97 14.69
CA MET A 353 19.36 7.80 15.31
C MET A 353 19.44 7.52 16.81
N SER A 354 20.45 6.77 17.25
CA SER A 354 20.62 6.43 18.66
C SER A 354 21.04 7.61 19.54
N GLU A 355 21.45 8.75 18.94
CA GLU A 355 21.74 9.95 19.71
C GLU A 355 20.49 10.47 20.42
N GLU A 356 20.60 10.87 21.70
CA GLU A 356 19.46 11.45 22.46
C GLU A 356 18.84 12.65 21.73
N LYS A 357 19.64 13.36 20.93
CA LYS A 357 19.18 14.51 20.14
C LYS A 357 18.30 14.12 18.94
N MET A 358 18.32 12.87 18.51
CA MET A 358 17.47 12.33 17.45
C MET A 358 16.22 11.63 18.00
N LYS A 359 16.00 11.64 19.32
CA LYS A 359 14.82 11.03 19.95
C LYS A 359 13.50 11.57 19.39
N GLY A 360 12.66 10.67 18.90
CA GLY A 360 11.37 11.00 18.29
C GLY A 360 11.48 11.59 16.87
N ILE A 361 12.65 11.52 16.24
CA ILE A 361 12.84 11.75 14.80
C ILE A 361 12.73 10.40 14.10
N ARG A 362 11.86 10.30 13.10
CA ARG A 362 11.65 9.07 12.32
C ARG A 362 12.87 8.73 11.45
N MET A 363 13.07 7.44 11.15
CA MET A 363 14.22 6.94 10.36
C MET A 363 14.31 7.55 8.96
N ASP A 364 13.17 7.74 8.29
CA ASP A 364 13.09 8.38 6.98
C ASP A 364 13.67 9.81 6.98
N LEU A 365 13.51 10.54 8.09
CA LEU A 365 14.08 11.89 8.26
C LEU A 365 15.57 11.86 8.59
N VAL A 366 16.02 10.89 9.40
CA VAL A 366 17.44 10.67 9.71
C VAL A 366 18.21 10.33 8.42
N ARG A 367 17.62 9.52 7.55
CA ARG A 367 18.18 9.17 6.24
C ARG A 367 18.42 10.42 5.38
N ILE A 368 17.41 11.30 5.27
CA ILE A 368 17.54 12.58 4.53
C ILE A 368 18.73 13.39 5.05
N PHE A 369 18.95 13.44 6.37
CA PHE A 369 20.10 14.15 6.95
C PHE A 369 21.44 13.52 6.52
N VAL A 370 21.58 12.19 6.63
CA VAL A 370 22.83 11.51 6.28
C VAL A 370 23.14 11.58 4.78
N GLU A 371 22.12 11.48 3.92
CA GLU A 371 22.25 11.70 2.47
C GLU A 371 22.74 13.11 2.15
N ASN A 372 22.32 14.10 2.95
CA ASN A 372 22.78 15.48 2.87
C ASN A 372 24.04 15.75 3.72
N ARG A 373 24.81 14.71 4.08
CA ARG A 373 26.09 14.78 4.81
C ARG A 373 25.99 15.35 6.22
N ILE A 374 24.82 15.30 6.85
CA ILE A 374 24.61 15.55 8.27
C ILE A 374 24.57 14.19 8.95
N ARG A 375 25.70 13.76 9.52
CA ARG A 375 25.86 12.38 10.04
C ARG A 375 25.81 12.29 11.55
N THR A 376 25.97 13.41 12.24
CA THR A 376 25.90 13.50 13.70
C THR A 376 25.12 14.74 14.12
N SER A 377 24.64 14.80 15.36
CA SER A 377 23.94 16.00 15.85
C SER A 377 24.82 17.25 15.82
N SER A 378 26.14 17.07 15.82
CA SER A 378 27.11 18.15 15.78
C SER A 378 27.19 18.84 14.41
N ASP A 379 26.89 18.11 13.33
CA ASP A 379 27.00 18.62 11.96
C ASP A 379 25.97 19.70 11.65
N PHE A 380 24.84 19.72 12.37
CA PHE A 380 23.85 20.79 12.25
C PHE A 380 24.41 22.19 12.55
N LYS A 381 25.53 22.31 13.28
CA LYS A 381 26.22 23.59 13.48
C LYS A 381 26.75 24.21 12.18
N LYS A 382 26.93 23.40 11.14
CA LYS A 382 27.39 23.84 9.80
C LYS A 382 26.23 24.30 8.91
N TRP A 383 24.99 23.97 9.31
CA TRP A 383 23.79 24.20 8.53
C TRP A 383 22.90 25.24 9.20
N THR A 384 22.39 26.18 8.41
CA THR A 384 21.36 27.10 8.86
C THR A 384 20.01 26.41 8.93
N GLU A 385 19.08 26.97 9.71
CA GLU A 385 17.72 26.45 9.79
C GLU A 385 17.01 26.42 8.43
N LYS A 386 17.21 27.46 7.59
CA LYS A 386 16.66 27.51 6.23
C LYS A 386 17.19 26.41 5.33
N GLU A 387 18.50 26.11 5.38
CA GLU A 387 19.10 25.05 4.55
C GLU A 387 18.55 23.67 4.95
N VAL A 388 18.38 23.41 6.24
CA VAL A 388 17.78 22.15 6.72
C VAL A 388 16.31 22.05 6.34
N LEU A 389 15.56 23.16 6.38
CA LEU A 389 14.17 23.24 5.91
C LEU A 389 14.02 23.09 4.40
N ALA A 390 15.06 23.39 3.63
CA ALA A 390 15.07 23.24 2.17
C ALA A 390 15.26 21.78 1.73
N LEU A 391 15.72 20.89 2.63
CA LEU A 391 15.86 19.47 2.35
C LEU A 391 14.50 18.84 2.04
N LYS A 392 14.39 18.18 0.89
CA LYS A 392 13.15 17.53 0.43
C LYS A 392 12.71 16.49 1.45
N GLY A 393 11.53 16.69 2.05
CA GLY A 393 10.96 15.81 3.07
C GLY A 393 11.10 16.32 4.51
N ILE A 394 11.96 17.31 4.76
CA ILE A 394 12.10 17.93 6.09
C ILE A 394 11.10 19.07 6.26
N GLY A 395 10.26 18.96 7.29
CA GLY A 395 9.24 19.95 7.61
C GLY A 395 9.61 20.86 8.79
N PRO A 396 8.89 21.99 8.98
CA PRO A 396 9.05 22.85 10.16
C PRO A 396 8.87 22.14 11.50
N VAL A 397 8.06 21.08 11.52
CA VAL A 397 7.84 20.25 12.71
C VAL A 397 9.12 19.50 13.09
N THR A 398 9.82 18.94 12.11
CA THR A 398 11.09 18.22 12.30
C THR A 398 12.16 19.17 12.83
N VAL A 399 12.31 20.36 12.23
CA VAL A 399 13.27 21.37 12.72
C VAL A 399 12.94 21.83 14.13
N LYS A 400 11.66 22.05 14.44
CA LYS A 400 11.24 22.38 15.80
C LYS A 400 11.64 21.28 16.78
N LYS A 401 11.40 20.01 16.42
CA LYS A 401 11.74 18.86 17.27
C LYS A 401 13.25 18.74 17.47
N LEU A 402 14.06 18.97 16.45
CA LEU A 402 15.53 19.03 16.57
C LEU A 402 15.98 20.08 17.59
N LYS A 403 15.38 21.29 17.56
CA LYS A 403 15.67 22.33 18.56
C LYS A 403 15.25 21.94 19.97
N GLU A 404 14.06 21.36 20.12
CA GLU A 404 13.56 20.83 21.41
C GLU A 404 14.53 19.78 21.96
N ASN A 405 15.14 18.99 21.08
CA ASN A 405 16.15 17.99 21.42
C ASN A 405 17.58 18.57 21.57
N GLY A 406 17.75 19.90 21.58
CA GLY A 406 19.04 20.54 21.86
C GLY A 406 20.01 20.63 20.68
N ILE A 407 19.52 20.57 19.44
CA ILE A 407 20.31 20.86 18.24
C ILE A 407 20.52 22.37 18.06
N LYS A 408 21.76 22.76 17.76
CA LYS A 408 22.14 24.15 17.46
C LYS A 408 22.50 24.27 15.98
N PHE A 409 21.78 25.13 15.27
CA PHE A 409 22.06 25.47 13.88
C PHE A 409 23.10 26.59 13.75
N LYS A 410 23.66 26.75 12.55
CA LYS A 410 24.46 27.91 12.17
C LYS A 410 23.60 29.17 12.20
N ASN A 411 24.12 30.26 12.78
CA ASN A 411 23.44 31.56 12.74
C ASN A 411 23.39 32.10 11.30
N GLU A 412 22.25 32.66 10.91
CA GLU A 412 22.13 33.44 9.67
C GLU A 412 22.92 34.75 9.86
N LYS A 413 23.89 35.02 8.98
CA LYS A 413 24.55 36.33 8.89
C LYS A 413 23.82 37.20 7.88
#